data_AF-A0A818WXE3-F1
#
_entry.id   AF-A0A818WXE3-F1
#
_cell.length_a   1.000
_cell.length_b   1.000
_cell.length_c   1.000
_cell.angle_alpha   90.00
_cell.angle_beta   90.00
_cell.angle_gamma   90.00
#
_symmetry.space_group_name_H-M   'P 1'
#
loop_
_entity.id
_entity.type
_entity.pdbx_description
1 polymer ?
#
loop_
_entity_poly.entity_id
_entity_poly.type
_entity_poly.pdbx_seq_one_letter_code
_entity_poly.pdbx_strand_id
1 'polypeptide(L)'
;MGSHQSSFIKPTLANISINSYNRDRRNRSSSKSITTCCSPTKIRRQTNNNLLNNDHKEFTIPKEFPIDQLYDIYMQKHALDDLAFSIEFQSIPNFEELPCTSATRTIVASKNRFLNILPIDTTRVILNLLNDDPATDYINGNYISGYKCSNKFIATQGPKFDTCEDFWRMIWELKLKSIVMLTNIIEGASRMTKCHQYWPELNQTITYGSYQITCVDKQFLCDYEKRFFHLTKVSLIKRCNKSSIALG
;
A
#
# COMPACT_ATOMS: atom_id res chain seq x y z
N MET A 1 15.21 -52.13 4.22
CA MET A 1 14.53 -51.35 3.17
C MET A 1 13.37 -50.59 3.82
N GLY A 2 13.61 -49.37 4.29
CA GLY A 2 12.58 -48.53 4.91
C GLY A 2 12.27 -47.37 3.97
N SER A 3 11.10 -47.39 3.37
CA SER A 3 10.59 -46.33 2.50
C SER A 3 10.18 -45.13 3.34
N HIS A 4 11.01 -44.09 3.38
CA HIS A 4 10.58 -42.77 3.84
C HIS A 4 9.62 -42.17 2.82
N GLN A 5 8.33 -42.10 3.16
CA GLN A 5 7.40 -41.23 2.46
C GLN A 5 7.75 -39.79 2.81
N SER A 6 8.29 -39.03 1.86
CA SER A 6 8.31 -37.58 1.98
C SER A 6 6.86 -37.08 1.89
N SER A 7 6.39 -36.45 2.96
CA SER A 7 5.12 -35.73 2.95
C SER A 7 5.28 -34.51 2.03
N PHE A 8 4.87 -34.64 0.78
CA PHE A 8 4.68 -33.49 -0.10
C PHE A 8 3.61 -32.58 0.50
N ILE A 9 4.03 -31.45 1.06
CA ILE A 9 3.13 -30.36 1.44
C ILE A 9 2.48 -29.89 0.14
N LYS A 10 1.18 -30.14 -0.01
CA LYS A 10 0.41 -29.60 -1.15
C LYS A 10 0.57 -28.08 -1.14
N PRO A 11 0.98 -27.44 -2.25
CA PRO A 11 1.05 -25.98 -2.30
C PRO A 11 -0.36 -25.41 -2.06
N THR A 12 -0.49 -24.57 -1.03
CA THR A 12 -1.74 -23.83 -0.80
C THR A 12 -1.81 -22.74 -1.85
N LEU A 13 -2.75 -22.84 -2.79
CA LEU A 13 -2.88 -21.92 -3.90
C LEU A 13 -3.74 -20.72 -3.49
N ALA A 14 -3.22 -19.51 -3.65
CA ALA A 14 -4.01 -18.29 -3.58
C ALA A 14 -4.03 -17.63 -4.96
N ASN A 15 -5.23 -17.49 -5.54
CA ASN A 15 -5.45 -16.66 -6.72
C ASN A 15 -5.57 -15.20 -6.25
N ILE A 16 -4.66 -14.36 -6.71
CA ILE A 16 -4.59 -12.94 -6.31
C ILE A 16 -4.72 -12.06 -7.54
N SER A 17 -5.56 -11.03 -7.48
CA SER A 17 -5.63 -10.01 -8.52
C SER A 17 -4.94 -8.72 -8.09
N ILE A 18 -4.01 -8.18 -8.91
CA ILE A 18 -3.56 -6.79 -8.81
C ILE A 18 -4.34 -5.96 -9.83
N ASN A 19 -4.97 -4.87 -9.39
CA ASN A 19 -5.47 -3.82 -10.27
C ASN A 19 -4.52 -2.62 -10.18
N SER A 20 -3.71 -2.38 -11.22
CA SER A 20 -2.76 -1.27 -11.27
C SER A 20 -3.27 -0.16 -12.18
N TYR A 21 -3.38 1.06 -11.64
CA TYR A 21 -3.76 2.25 -12.39
C TYR A 21 -2.67 2.66 -13.40
N ASN A 22 -3.03 3.02 -14.64
CA ASN A 22 -2.07 3.44 -15.67
C ASN A 22 -2.43 4.83 -16.21
N ARG A 23 -1.65 5.84 -15.79
CA ARG A 23 -1.91 7.26 -16.11
C ARG A 23 -1.53 7.66 -17.54
N ASP A 24 -0.58 6.95 -18.17
CA ASP A 24 0.09 7.41 -19.40
C ASP A 24 -0.78 7.29 -20.67
N ARG A 25 -1.88 6.53 -20.61
CA ARG A 25 -2.78 6.33 -21.77
C ARG A 25 -3.80 7.43 -21.99
N ARG A 26 -4.07 8.29 -20.99
CA ARG A 26 -5.00 9.43 -21.17
C ARG A 26 -4.47 10.48 -22.16
N ASN A 27 -3.18 10.49 -22.48
CA ASN A 27 -2.57 11.49 -23.36
C ASN A 27 -2.56 11.14 -24.86
N ARG A 28 -3.21 10.06 -25.32
CA ARG A 28 -3.22 9.67 -26.76
C ARG A 28 -4.52 9.88 -27.52
N SER A 29 -5.60 10.35 -26.90
CA SER A 29 -6.85 10.59 -27.62
C SER A 29 -7.69 11.71 -27.00
N SER A 30 -7.18 12.95 -27.08
CA SER A 30 -7.97 14.17 -27.33
C SER A 30 -7.07 15.40 -27.18
N SER A 31 -6.69 16.00 -28.30
CA SER A 31 -6.22 17.38 -28.34
C SER A 31 -7.40 18.30 -28.01
N LYS A 32 -7.60 18.59 -26.73
CA LYS A 32 -8.28 19.80 -26.26
C LYS A 32 -7.46 20.35 -25.11
N SER A 33 -6.90 21.53 -25.34
CA SER A 33 -6.08 22.29 -24.42
C SER A 33 -6.83 22.49 -23.09
N ILE A 34 -6.47 21.72 -22.07
CA ILE A 34 -6.73 22.08 -20.68
C ILE A 34 -5.45 22.77 -20.21
N THR A 35 -5.54 24.09 -20.08
CA THR A 35 -4.52 24.92 -19.46
C THR A 35 -4.20 24.35 -18.08
N THR A 36 -3.01 23.77 -17.95
CA THR A 36 -2.42 23.38 -16.68
C THR A 36 -2.08 24.66 -15.90
N CYS A 37 -2.85 24.97 -14.87
CA CYS A 37 -2.38 25.78 -13.76
C CYS A 37 -2.00 24.86 -12.58
N CYS A 38 -1.04 25.34 -11.79
CA CYS A 38 -0.45 24.71 -10.60
C CYS A 38 0.63 23.65 -10.85
N SER A 39 1.83 24.15 -11.17
CA SER A 39 3.10 23.57 -10.72
C SER A 39 3.07 23.23 -9.21
N PRO A 40 3.81 22.21 -8.74
CA PRO A 40 3.92 21.92 -7.31
C PRO A 40 4.84 22.95 -6.65
N THR A 41 4.28 24.10 -6.27
CA THR A 41 4.96 25.01 -5.35
C THR A 41 4.97 24.34 -3.98
N LYS A 42 6.16 24.18 -3.39
CA LYS A 42 6.29 23.84 -1.96
C LYS A 42 5.48 24.86 -1.18
N ILE A 43 4.30 24.49 -0.69
CA ILE A 43 3.53 25.32 0.25
C ILE A 43 4.27 25.22 1.58
N ARG A 44 5.26 26.10 1.74
CA ARG A 44 5.73 26.53 3.05
C ARG A 44 4.52 27.17 3.72
N ARG A 45 4.03 26.60 4.82
CA ARG A 45 3.03 27.23 5.69
C ARG A 45 3.57 28.61 6.08
N GLN A 46 3.16 29.64 5.35
CA GLN A 46 3.28 31.01 5.83
C GLN A 46 2.20 31.16 6.88
N THR A 47 2.63 31.24 8.14
CA THR A 47 1.82 31.63 9.28
C THR A 47 1.31 33.05 9.05
N ASN A 48 0.14 33.18 8.43
CA ASN A 48 -0.64 34.40 8.54
C ASN A 48 -1.40 34.36 9.86
N ASN A 49 -0.76 34.91 10.89
CA ASN A 49 -1.22 34.96 12.27
C ASN A 49 -2.34 35.98 12.53
N ASN A 50 -3.21 36.31 11.57
CA ASN A 50 -4.27 37.29 11.80
C ASN A 50 -5.50 36.97 10.95
N LEU A 51 -6.39 36.07 11.41
CA LEU A 51 -7.85 36.00 11.15
C LEU A 51 -8.50 34.69 11.64
N LEU A 52 -8.07 34.14 12.78
CA LEU A 52 -8.84 33.08 13.46
C LEU A 52 -8.97 33.47 14.93
N ASN A 53 -10.12 34.06 15.27
CA ASN A 53 -10.59 34.04 16.64
C ASN A 53 -10.64 32.58 17.10
N ASN A 54 -10.02 32.33 18.25
CA ASN A 54 -9.98 31.05 18.94
C ASN A 54 -11.36 30.69 19.51
N ASP A 55 -12.33 30.44 18.64
CA ASP A 55 -13.49 29.65 19.01
C ASP A 55 -13.15 28.20 18.68
N HIS A 56 -13.01 27.37 19.71
CA HIS A 56 -12.92 25.93 19.58
C HIS A 56 -14.18 25.43 18.86
N LYS A 57 -14.18 25.43 17.52
CA LYS A 57 -15.23 24.78 16.73
C LYS A 57 -15.08 23.28 16.95
N GLU A 58 -15.92 22.76 17.83
CA GLU A 58 -16.10 21.33 18.05
C GLU A 58 -16.28 20.64 16.71
N PHE A 59 -15.44 19.64 16.44
CA PHE A 59 -15.54 18.86 15.21
C PHE A 59 -16.89 18.16 15.20
N THR A 60 -17.79 18.66 14.36
CA THR A 60 -19.08 18.02 14.13
C THR A 60 -18.88 17.04 12.97
N ILE A 61 -19.15 15.75 13.21
CA ILE A 61 -19.22 14.76 12.13
C ILE A 61 -20.19 15.32 11.08
N PRO A 62 -19.76 15.50 9.82
CA PRO A 62 -20.63 16.06 8.79
C PRO A 62 -21.93 15.26 8.74
N LYS A 63 -23.06 15.98 8.75
CA LYS A 63 -24.38 15.38 8.65
C LYS A 63 -24.42 14.50 7.39
N GLU A 64 -24.92 13.28 7.52
CA GLU A 64 -25.12 12.39 6.37
C GLU A 64 -25.92 13.13 5.29
N PHE A 65 -25.48 13.02 4.04
CA PHE A 65 -26.13 13.66 2.90
C PHE A 65 -27.09 12.66 2.23
N PRO A 66 -28.39 12.98 2.14
CA PRO A 66 -29.33 12.22 1.33
C PRO A 66 -28.87 12.18 -0.14
N ILE A 67 -29.01 11.02 -0.79
CA ILE A 67 -28.48 10.80 -2.14
C ILE A 67 -29.15 11.71 -3.19
N ASP A 68 -30.43 12.04 -2.99
CA ASP A 68 -31.22 12.94 -3.81
C ASP A 68 -30.76 14.39 -3.74
N GLN A 69 -30.04 14.77 -2.67
CA GLN A 69 -29.50 16.13 -2.48
C GLN A 69 -28.01 16.24 -2.83
N LEU A 70 -27.35 15.12 -3.14
CA LEU A 70 -25.89 15.08 -3.29
C LEU A 70 -25.38 16.03 -4.38
N TYR A 71 -26.09 16.13 -5.50
CA TYR A 71 -25.70 17.00 -6.61
C TYR A 71 -25.78 18.48 -6.23
N ASP A 72 -26.87 18.91 -5.59
CA ASP A 72 -27.04 20.31 -5.18
C ASP A 72 -26.01 20.70 -4.13
N ILE A 73 -25.75 19.82 -3.16
CA ILE A 73 -24.73 20.01 -2.13
C ILE A 73 -23.33 20.09 -2.76
N TYR A 74 -23.03 19.24 -3.74
CA TYR A 74 -21.77 19.27 -4.49
C TYR A 74 -21.58 20.61 -5.21
N MET A 75 -22.60 21.07 -5.94
CA MET A 75 -22.55 22.35 -6.67
C MET A 75 -22.40 23.54 -5.72
N GLN A 76 -23.11 23.53 -4.59
CA GLN A 76 -22.98 24.56 -3.55
C GLN A 76 -21.58 24.58 -2.95
N LYS A 77 -20.99 23.41 -2.66
CA LYS A 77 -19.66 23.32 -2.06
C LYS A 77 -18.52 23.67 -3.02
N HIS A 78 -18.71 23.42 -4.32
CA HIS A 78 -17.80 23.81 -5.39
C HIS A 78 -17.84 25.31 -5.71
N ALA A 79 -18.91 26.01 -5.30
CA ALA A 79 -19.01 27.44 -5.50
C ALA A 79 -17.85 28.18 -4.79
N LEU A 80 -17.56 29.39 -5.29
CA LEU A 80 -16.51 30.26 -4.73
C LEU A 80 -15.13 29.55 -4.66
N ASP A 81 -14.75 28.86 -5.73
CA ASP A 81 -13.45 28.19 -5.87
C ASP A 81 -13.19 27.18 -4.73
N ASP A 82 -14.15 26.29 -4.51
CA ASP A 82 -14.08 25.20 -3.52
C ASP A 82 -13.87 25.67 -2.07
N LEU A 83 -14.23 26.92 -1.74
CA LEU A 83 -14.05 27.48 -0.40
C LEU A 83 -14.72 26.63 0.68
N ALA A 84 -15.95 26.16 0.44
CA ALA A 84 -16.68 25.34 1.40
C ALA A 84 -16.06 23.94 1.57
N PHE A 85 -15.53 23.33 0.50
CA PHE A 85 -14.74 22.10 0.60
C PHE A 85 -13.46 22.32 1.40
N SER A 86 -12.76 23.44 1.16
CA SER A 86 -11.52 23.77 1.86
C SER A 86 -11.75 23.95 3.36
N ILE A 87 -12.83 24.63 3.75
CA ILE A 87 -13.20 24.82 5.16
C ILE A 87 -13.55 23.46 5.81
N GLU A 88 -14.36 22.63 5.15
CA GLU A 88 -14.72 21.30 5.68
C GLU A 88 -13.50 20.37 5.78
N PHE A 89 -12.60 20.39 4.81
CA PHE A 89 -11.39 19.59 4.87
C PHE A 89 -10.47 20.04 6.02
N GLN A 90 -10.34 21.36 6.23
CA GLN A 90 -9.53 21.92 7.31
C GLN A 90 -10.15 21.72 8.71
N SER A 91 -11.46 21.48 8.80
CA SER A 91 -12.12 21.19 10.06
C SER A 91 -11.94 19.75 10.53
N ILE A 92 -11.45 18.84 9.67
CA ILE A 92 -11.07 17.49 10.08
C ILE A 92 -10.02 17.62 11.20
N PRO A 93 -10.28 17.07 12.40
CA PRO A 93 -9.42 17.30 13.55
C PRO A 93 -8.06 16.69 13.25
N ASN A 94 -7.02 17.43 13.61
CA ASN A 94 -5.72 16.80 13.81
C ASN A 94 -5.90 15.92 15.05
N PHE A 95 -6.12 14.61 14.84
CA PHE A 95 -6.06 13.65 15.92
C PHE A 95 -4.72 13.82 16.64
N GLU A 96 -4.71 13.67 17.97
CA GLU A 96 -3.44 13.57 18.71
C GLU A 96 -2.52 12.61 17.97
N GLU A 97 -1.25 12.98 17.81
CA GLU A 97 -0.28 12.15 17.09
C GLU A 97 -0.24 10.77 17.75
N LEU A 98 -0.97 9.82 17.14
CA LEU A 98 -1.06 8.48 17.68
C LEU A 98 0.33 7.86 17.66
N PRO A 99 0.71 7.10 18.71
CA PRO A 99 2.04 6.51 18.79
C PRO A 99 2.39 5.71 17.53
N CYS A 100 3.60 5.93 17.01
CA CYS A 100 4.20 5.19 15.91
C CYS A 100 5.51 4.51 16.36
N THR A 101 5.58 4.12 17.64
CA THR A 101 6.80 3.64 18.31
C THR A 101 7.39 2.41 17.63
N SER A 102 6.56 1.52 17.08
CA SER A 102 7.05 0.34 16.35
C SER A 102 7.80 0.74 15.08
N ALA A 103 7.33 1.78 14.39
CA ALA A 103 7.86 2.25 13.11
C ALA A 103 9.12 3.12 13.25
N THR A 104 9.36 3.71 14.42
CA THR A 104 10.52 4.55 14.71
C THR A 104 11.73 3.77 15.25
N ARG A 105 11.58 2.47 15.52
CA ARG A 105 12.70 1.59 15.91
C ARG A 105 13.76 1.58 14.80
N THR A 106 15.01 1.78 15.20
CA THR A 106 16.17 1.83 14.28
C THR A 106 16.28 0.57 13.41
N ILE A 107 15.95 -0.60 13.97
CA ILE A 107 16.03 -1.89 13.28
C ILE A 107 15.05 -2.04 12.09
N VAL A 108 13.96 -1.25 12.04
CA VAL A 108 12.99 -1.26 10.93
C VAL A 108 12.94 0.04 10.15
N ALA A 109 13.74 1.05 10.53
CA ALA A 109 13.71 2.37 9.91
C ALA A 109 13.94 2.31 8.39
N SER A 110 14.82 1.40 7.93
CA SER A 110 15.08 1.16 6.50
C SER A 110 13.86 0.62 5.75
N LYS A 111 12.89 -0.01 6.42
CA LYS A 111 11.68 -0.56 5.79
C LYS A 111 10.66 0.53 5.41
N ASN A 112 10.82 1.76 5.93
CA ASN A 112 9.96 2.89 5.60
C ASN A 112 10.39 3.57 4.30
N ARG A 113 9.45 3.82 3.38
CA ARG A 113 9.72 4.60 2.16
C ARG A 113 9.87 6.09 2.47
N PHE A 114 9.07 6.60 3.41
CA PHE A 114 9.10 7.98 3.85
C PHE A 114 9.12 8.03 5.36
N LEU A 115 10.10 8.72 5.95
CA LEU A 115 10.24 8.80 7.41
C LEU A 115 9.13 9.61 8.07
N ASN A 116 8.42 10.43 7.30
CA ASN A 116 7.28 11.23 7.75
C ASN A 116 5.91 10.57 7.49
N ILE A 117 5.89 9.31 7.02
CA ILE A 117 4.65 8.54 6.80
C ILE A 117 4.85 7.16 7.44
N LEU A 118 4.46 7.07 8.71
CA LEU A 118 4.65 5.88 9.54
C LEU A 118 3.29 5.29 9.93
N PRO A 119 3.19 3.95 10.09
CA PRO A 119 1.98 3.34 10.56
C PRO A 119 1.79 3.59 12.06
N ILE A 120 0.56 3.90 12.45
CA ILE A 120 0.18 4.03 13.85
C ILE A 120 0.14 2.67 14.54
N ASP A 121 0.57 2.59 15.80
CA ASP A 121 0.75 1.33 16.52
C ASP A 121 -0.57 0.58 16.74
N THR A 122 -1.67 1.30 16.96
CA THR A 122 -2.98 0.71 17.33
C THR A 122 -3.64 -0.08 16.21
N THR A 123 -3.34 0.21 14.95
CA THR A 123 -3.96 -0.44 13.78
C THR A 123 -2.95 -1.01 12.81
N ARG A 124 -1.65 -1.02 13.15
CA ARG A 124 -0.63 -1.53 12.24
C ARG A 124 -0.85 -3.00 11.92
N VAL A 125 -0.43 -3.40 10.74
CA VAL A 125 -0.30 -4.81 10.40
C VAL A 125 0.89 -5.39 11.16
N ILE A 126 0.67 -6.54 11.81
CA ILE A 126 1.70 -7.29 12.54
C ILE A 126 1.86 -8.64 11.84
N LEU A 127 3.06 -8.91 11.33
CA LEU A 127 3.39 -10.18 10.71
C LEU A 127 3.92 -11.16 11.75
N ASN A 128 3.86 -12.46 11.46
CA ASN A 128 4.46 -13.46 12.34
C ASN A 128 5.98 -13.29 12.39
N LEU A 129 6.57 -13.45 13.58
CA LEU A 129 8.02 -13.40 13.74
C LEU A 129 8.69 -14.54 12.99
N LEU A 130 9.81 -14.24 12.35
CA LEU A 130 10.70 -15.22 11.73
C LEU A 130 11.92 -15.38 12.61
N ASN A 131 12.19 -16.60 13.08
CA ASN A 131 13.33 -16.93 13.95
C ASN A 131 13.44 -16.02 15.18
N ASP A 132 12.29 -15.63 15.75
CA ASP A 132 12.19 -14.70 16.88
C ASP A 132 12.84 -13.32 16.66
N ASP A 133 13.10 -12.93 15.40
CA ASP A 133 13.68 -11.63 15.05
C ASP A 133 12.61 -10.53 15.15
N PRO A 134 12.74 -9.59 16.11
CA PRO A 134 11.73 -8.57 16.37
C PRO A 134 11.68 -7.47 15.28
N ALA A 135 12.51 -7.50 14.24
CA ALA A 135 12.39 -6.66 13.04
C ALA A 135 11.43 -7.26 11.99
N THR A 136 11.07 -8.53 12.13
CA THR A 136 10.32 -9.29 11.13
C THR A 136 8.81 -9.25 11.34
N ASP A 137 8.31 -8.71 12.46
CA ASP A 137 6.87 -8.45 12.61
C ASP A 137 6.40 -7.21 11.83
N TYR A 138 7.35 -6.39 11.37
CA TYR A 138 7.09 -5.06 10.85
C TYR A 138 6.87 -5.03 9.35
N ILE A 139 5.78 -4.37 8.96
CA ILE A 139 5.53 -3.82 7.63
C ILE A 139 4.84 -2.46 7.78
N ASN A 140 5.17 -1.49 6.90
CA ASN A 140 4.53 -0.18 6.90
C ASN A 140 3.13 -0.26 6.29
N GLY A 141 2.13 -0.56 7.11
CA GLY A 141 0.72 -0.54 6.74
C GLY A 141 -0.22 -0.65 7.94
N ASN A 142 -1.44 -0.14 7.77
CA ASN A 142 -2.50 -0.12 8.77
C ASN A 142 -3.78 -0.75 8.23
N TYR A 143 -4.54 -1.41 9.12
CA TYR A 143 -5.92 -1.78 8.84
C TYR A 143 -6.82 -0.54 8.79
N ILE A 144 -7.69 -0.49 7.79
CA ILE A 144 -8.67 0.58 7.58
C ILE A 144 -10.07 -0.02 7.56
N SER A 145 -10.97 0.52 8.37
CA SER A 145 -12.37 0.14 8.39
C SER A 145 -13.10 0.66 7.15
N GLY A 146 -13.93 -0.19 6.55
CA GLY A 146 -14.88 0.20 5.52
C GLY A 146 -16.26 0.50 6.11
N TYR A 147 -17.22 0.83 5.25
CA TYR A 147 -18.61 1.02 5.67
C TYR A 147 -19.16 -0.26 6.34
N LYS A 148 -19.51 -0.16 7.63
CA LYS A 148 -20.05 -1.25 8.46
C LYS A 148 -19.16 -2.51 8.53
N CYS A 149 -17.87 -2.38 8.24
CA CYS A 149 -16.94 -3.50 8.24
C CYS A 149 -15.60 -3.04 8.78
N SER A 150 -15.27 -3.42 10.01
CA SER A 150 -13.98 -3.13 10.62
C SER A 150 -12.86 -3.84 9.85
N ASN A 151 -11.70 -3.20 9.77
CA ASN A 151 -10.48 -3.76 9.15
C ASN A 151 -10.70 -4.33 7.74
N LYS A 152 -11.59 -3.70 6.96
CA LYS A 152 -11.95 -4.11 5.60
C LYS A 152 -10.76 -4.07 4.64
N PHE A 153 -9.90 -3.08 4.80
CA PHE A 153 -8.79 -2.80 3.91
C PHE A 153 -7.47 -2.75 4.68
N ILE A 154 -6.36 -2.84 3.94
CA ILE A 154 -5.03 -2.50 4.43
C ILE A 154 -4.51 -1.37 3.54
N ALA A 155 -4.20 -0.24 4.15
CA ALA A 155 -3.43 0.82 3.50
C ALA A 155 -1.95 0.60 3.82
N THR A 156 -1.12 0.42 2.79
CA THR A 156 0.31 0.14 2.92
C THR A 156 1.09 0.98 1.92
N GLN A 157 2.35 1.29 2.24
CA GLN A 157 3.25 1.95 1.28
C GLN A 157 3.47 1.07 0.03
N GLY A 158 3.84 1.69 -1.09
CA GLY A 158 4.36 0.96 -2.25
C GLY A 158 5.65 0.22 -1.88
N PRO A 159 5.74 -1.12 -2.08
CA PRO A 159 6.91 -1.90 -1.67
C PRO A 159 8.22 -1.33 -2.21
N LYS A 160 9.25 -1.32 -1.36
CA LYS A 160 10.63 -1.07 -1.74
C LYS A 160 11.27 -2.38 -2.19
N PHE A 161 12.41 -2.31 -2.86
CA PHE A 161 13.17 -3.50 -3.28
C PHE A 161 13.40 -4.48 -2.11
N ASP A 162 13.81 -3.96 -0.97
CA ASP A 162 14.11 -4.70 0.27
C ASP A 162 12.89 -5.07 1.13
N THR A 163 11.67 -4.72 0.71
CA THR A 163 10.42 -5.04 1.44
C THR A 163 9.41 -5.82 0.61
N CYS A 164 9.80 -6.27 -0.60
CA CYS A 164 8.93 -7.10 -1.44
C CYS A 164 8.60 -8.45 -0.80
N GLU A 165 9.57 -9.06 -0.08
CA GLU A 165 9.32 -10.29 0.68
C GLU A 165 8.29 -10.07 1.80
N ASP A 166 8.46 -9.02 2.61
CA ASP A 166 7.52 -8.66 3.67
C ASP A 166 6.11 -8.41 3.12
N PHE A 167 6.01 -7.76 1.96
CA PHE A 167 4.74 -7.50 1.28
C PHE A 167 4.02 -8.79 0.84
N TRP A 168 4.72 -9.71 0.16
CA TRP A 168 4.11 -10.99 -0.24
C TRP A 168 3.84 -11.91 0.94
N ARG A 169 4.65 -11.83 1.99
CA ARG A 169 4.40 -12.49 3.28
C ARG A 169 3.12 -12.00 3.92
N MET A 170 2.90 -10.68 3.97
CA MET A 170 1.64 -10.09 4.46
C MET A 170 0.44 -10.65 3.70
N ILE A 171 0.51 -10.68 2.36
CA ILE A 171 -0.57 -11.21 1.52
C ILE A 171 -0.84 -12.69 1.83
N TRP A 172 0.21 -13.49 1.98
CA TRP A 172 0.10 -14.91 2.33
C TRP A 172 -0.50 -15.13 3.72
N GLU A 173 0.07 -14.52 4.75
CA GLU A 173 -0.32 -14.73 6.15
C GLU A 173 -1.76 -14.27 6.40
N LEU A 174 -2.15 -13.13 5.81
CA LEU A 174 -3.49 -12.56 5.95
C LEU A 174 -4.49 -13.09 4.92
N LYS A 175 -4.08 -14.03 4.05
CA LYS A 175 -4.91 -14.65 3.01
C LYS A 175 -5.60 -13.63 2.11
N LEU A 176 -4.89 -12.54 1.77
CA LEU A 176 -5.43 -11.48 0.91
C LEU A 176 -5.58 -12.01 -0.52
N LYS A 177 -6.66 -11.60 -1.19
CA LYS A 177 -6.98 -12.05 -2.55
C LYS A 177 -6.93 -10.94 -3.60
N SER A 178 -6.85 -9.69 -3.17
CA SER A 178 -6.85 -8.55 -4.09
C SER A 178 -5.91 -7.47 -3.58
N ILE A 179 -5.20 -6.88 -4.53
CA ILE A 179 -4.29 -5.76 -4.33
C ILE A 179 -4.75 -4.66 -5.29
N VAL A 180 -4.87 -3.44 -4.77
CA VAL A 180 -5.20 -2.25 -5.58
C VAL A 180 -3.99 -1.34 -5.55
N MET A 181 -3.33 -1.18 -6.69
CA MET A 181 -2.16 -0.33 -6.86
C MET A 181 -2.57 0.98 -7.55
N LEU A 182 -2.48 2.08 -6.82
CA LEU A 182 -2.99 3.39 -7.22
C LEU A 182 -1.96 4.29 -7.92
N THR A 183 -0.76 3.78 -8.21
CA THR A 183 0.38 4.56 -8.73
C THR A 183 1.12 3.79 -9.82
N ASN A 184 1.77 4.51 -10.74
CA ASN A 184 2.76 3.92 -11.63
C ASN A 184 4.05 3.61 -10.85
N ILE A 185 4.94 2.78 -11.40
CA ILE A 185 6.27 2.51 -10.80
C ILE A 185 7.09 3.80 -10.70
N ILE A 186 7.05 4.60 -11.76
CA ILE A 186 7.73 5.89 -11.89
C ILE A 186 6.67 6.94 -12.27
N GLU A 187 6.72 8.12 -11.66
CA GLU A 187 5.81 9.22 -11.96
C GLU A 187 6.54 10.54 -12.19
N GLY A 188 5.98 11.35 -13.10
CA GLY A 188 6.41 12.73 -13.36
C GLY A 188 7.72 12.84 -14.14
N ALA A 189 8.09 14.09 -14.46
CA ALA A 189 9.34 14.40 -15.17
C ALA A 189 10.60 14.09 -14.34
N SER A 190 10.48 14.05 -13.01
CA SER A 190 11.58 13.79 -12.08
C SER A 190 12.04 12.33 -12.02
N ARG A 191 11.39 11.41 -12.77
CA ARG A 191 11.71 9.97 -12.81
C ARG A 191 11.82 9.31 -11.43
N MET A 192 11.09 9.83 -10.45
CA MET A 192 11.17 9.34 -9.07
C MET A 192 10.38 8.04 -8.90
N THR A 193 11.03 7.00 -8.40
CA THR A 193 10.40 5.70 -8.12
C THR A 193 9.38 5.82 -7.00
N LYS A 194 8.10 5.66 -7.32
CA LYS A 194 6.99 5.66 -6.37
C LYS A 194 6.76 4.27 -5.76
N CYS A 195 7.01 3.22 -6.54
CA CYS A 195 6.86 1.84 -6.13
C CYS A 195 7.93 0.98 -6.81
N HIS A 196 8.47 -0.03 -6.12
CA HIS A 196 9.23 -1.07 -6.80
C HIS A 196 8.28 -2.02 -7.52
N GLN A 197 8.69 -2.58 -8.65
CA GLN A 197 7.92 -3.65 -9.29
C GLN A 197 8.05 -4.92 -8.43
N TYR A 198 7.03 -5.20 -7.64
CA TYR A 198 6.99 -6.36 -6.73
C TYR A 198 6.35 -7.59 -7.39
N TRP A 199 6.14 -7.59 -8.70
CA TRP A 199 5.43 -8.66 -9.42
C TRP A 199 6.15 -9.06 -10.70
N PRO A 200 6.02 -10.34 -11.14
CA PRO A 200 6.55 -10.81 -12.42
C PRO A 200 5.73 -10.33 -13.63
N GLU A 201 6.34 -10.28 -14.81
CA GLU A 201 5.59 -10.15 -16.06
C GLU A 201 4.83 -11.44 -16.42
N LEU A 202 3.93 -11.35 -17.40
CA LEU A 202 3.07 -12.47 -17.83
C LEU A 202 3.91 -13.72 -18.13
N ASN A 203 3.48 -14.87 -17.62
CA ASN A 203 4.15 -16.17 -17.72
C ASN A 203 5.54 -16.24 -17.09
N GLN A 204 5.90 -15.25 -16.25
CA GLN A 204 7.13 -15.28 -15.47
C GLN A 204 6.84 -15.58 -14.01
N THR A 205 7.89 -16.06 -13.34
CA THR A 205 7.90 -16.34 -11.92
C THR A 205 9.03 -15.58 -11.24
N ILE A 206 8.74 -14.92 -10.13
CA ILE A 206 9.73 -14.29 -9.25
C ILE A 206 9.59 -14.89 -7.85
N THR A 207 10.71 -15.07 -7.16
CA THR A 207 10.75 -15.55 -5.78
C THR A 207 11.26 -14.46 -4.86
N TYR A 208 10.47 -14.15 -3.83
CA TYR A 208 10.86 -13.29 -2.71
C TYR A 208 10.88 -14.14 -1.43
N GLY A 209 12.08 -14.45 -0.92
CA GLY A 209 12.25 -15.37 0.22
C GLY A 209 11.62 -16.74 -0.05
N SER A 210 10.64 -17.11 0.78
CA SER A 210 9.88 -18.36 0.62
C SER A 210 8.65 -18.24 -0.27
N TYR A 211 8.40 -17.07 -0.89
CA TYR A 211 7.19 -16.79 -1.66
C TYR A 211 7.49 -16.75 -3.15
N GLN A 212 6.90 -17.67 -3.89
CA GLN A 212 6.99 -17.75 -5.34
C GLN A 212 5.71 -17.19 -5.96
N ILE A 213 5.86 -16.16 -6.79
CA ILE A 213 4.77 -15.43 -7.44
C ILE A 213 4.88 -15.72 -8.93
N THR A 214 3.81 -16.22 -9.55
CA THR A 214 3.73 -16.42 -11.00
C THR A 214 2.57 -15.60 -11.57
N CYS A 215 2.82 -14.79 -12.61
CA CYS A 215 1.75 -14.07 -13.30
C CYS A 215 1.12 -15.02 -14.34
N VAL A 216 -0.14 -15.38 -14.14
CA VAL A 216 -0.85 -16.37 -14.96
C VAL A 216 -1.78 -15.73 -15.99
N ASP A 217 -2.22 -14.50 -15.75
CA ASP A 217 -3.03 -13.74 -16.71
C ASP A 217 -2.80 -12.23 -16.53
N LYS A 218 -2.97 -11.47 -17.61
CA LYS A 218 -2.80 -10.02 -17.68
C LYS A 218 -3.82 -9.44 -18.64
N GLN A 219 -4.68 -8.56 -18.13
CA GLN A 219 -5.72 -7.89 -18.89
C GLN A 219 -5.48 -6.38 -18.87
N PHE A 220 -5.43 -5.78 -20.05
CA PHE A 220 -5.32 -4.33 -20.19
C PHE A 220 -6.70 -3.72 -20.41
N LEU A 221 -7.02 -2.70 -19.62
CA LEU A 221 -8.20 -1.87 -19.81
C LEU A 221 -7.76 -0.43 -20.14
N CYS A 222 -8.73 0.49 -20.31
CA CYS A 222 -8.44 1.87 -20.70
C CYS A 222 -7.58 2.60 -19.67
N ASP A 223 -7.93 2.49 -18.39
CA ASP A 223 -7.32 3.27 -17.31
C ASP A 223 -6.48 2.44 -16.33
N TYR A 224 -6.55 1.12 -16.43
CA TYR A 224 -5.87 0.23 -15.51
C TYR A 224 -5.56 -1.13 -16.14
N GLU A 225 -4.71 -1.88 -15.47
CA GLU A 225 -4.30 -3.21 -15.84
C GLU A 225 -4.65 -4.17 -14.70
N LYS A 226 -5.23 -5.33 -15.05
CA LYS A 226 -5.46 -6.42 -14.12
C LYS A 226 -4.40 -7.47 -14.34
N ARG A 227 -3.80 -7.97 -13.26
CA ARG A 227 -2.90 -9.12 -13.27
C ARG A 227 -3.41 -10.18 -12.32
N PHE A 228 -3.33 -11.43 -12.73
CA PHE A 228 -3.70 -12.57 -11.92
C PHE A 228 -2.44 -13.34 -11.55
N PHE A 229 -2.29 -13.63 -10.27
CA PHE A 229 -1.13 -14.30 -9.73
C PHE A 229 -1.50 -15.61 -9.08
N HIS A 230 -0.58 -16.53 -9.26
CA HIS A 230 -0.45 -17.71 -8.45
C HIS A 230 0.64 -17.48 -7.41
N LEU A 231 0.26 -17.53 -6.13
CA LEU A 231 1.19 -17.42 -5.02
C LEU A 231 1.36 -18.77 -4.33
N THR A 232 2.61 -19.21 -4.19
CA THR A 232 3.00 -20.45 -3.52
C THR A 232 4.08 -20.19 -2.49
N LYS A 233 3.95 -20.77 -1.30
CA LYS A 233 5.04 -20.79 -0.30
C LYS A 233 5.89 -22.04 -0.50
N VAL A 234 7.17 -21.87 -0.80
CA VAL A 234 8.13 -22.96 -0.99
C VAL A 234 8.96 -23.16 0.27
N SER A 235 9.26 -24.42 0.61
CA SER A 235 10.17 -24.74 1.71
C SER A 235 11.61 -24.42 1.28
N LEU A 236 12.32 -23.59 2.05
CA LEU A 236 13.75 -23.42 1.85
C LEU A 236 14.45 -24.72 2.24
N ILE A 237 14.94 -25.47 1.25
CA ILE A 237 15.79 -26.64 1.52
C ILE A 237 17.11 -26.10 2.08
N LYS A 238 17.35 -26.30 3.38
CA LYS A 238 18.67 -26.11 3.96
C LYS A 238 19.64 -27.06 3.25
N ARG A 239 20.51 -26.54 2.38
CA ARG A 239 21.68 -27.29 1.90
C ARG A 239 22.58 -27.55 3.12
N CYS A 240 22.48 -28.74 3.70
CA CYS A 240 23.50 -29.24 4.61
C CYS A 240 24.76 -29.50 3.78
N ASN A 241 25.78 -28.65 3.91
CA ASN A 241 27.12 -29.01 3.50
C ASN A 241 27.55 -30.20 4.38
N LYS A 242 27.55 -31.41 3.82
CA LYS A 242 28.29 -32.51 4.40
C LYS A 242 29.77 -32.18 4.21
N SER A 243 30.38 -31.55 5.20
CA SER A 243 31.83 -31.63 5.38
C SER A 243 32.15 -33.10 5.58
N SER A 244 32.75 -33.72 4.58
CA SER A 244 33.29 -35.07 4.68
C SER A 244 34.28 -35.11 5.84
N ILE A 245 33.95 -35.91 6.84
CA ILE A 245 34.93 -36.40 7.81
C ILE A 245 35.87 -37.30 7.02
N ALA A 246 37.07 -36.82 6.72
CA ALA A 246 38.18 -37.68 6.35
C ALA A 246 38.76 -38.24 7.66
N LEU A 247 38.43 -39.49 7.95
CA LEU A 247 39.21 -40.37 8.82
C LEU A 247 40.06 -41.24 7.89
N GLY A 248 41.37 -41.26 8.12
CA GLY A 248 42.35 -42.06 7.38
C GLY A 248 43.70 -41.38 7.32
#